data_AF-A0A2V7EFA4-F1
#
_entry.id   AF-A0A2V7EFA4-F1
#
_cell.length_a   1.000
_cell.length_b   1.000
_cell.length_c   1.000
_cell.angle_alpha   90.00
_cell.angle_beta   90.00
_cell.angle_gamma   90.00
#
_symmetry.space_group_name_H-M   'P 1'
#
loop_
_entity.id
_entity.type
_entity.pdbx_description
1 polymer ?
#
loop_
_entity_poly.entity_id
_entity_poly.type
_entity_poly.pdbx_seq_one_letter_code
_entity_poly.pdbx_strand_id
1 'polypeptide(L)'
;MTLPVVSITANANRPIRLTVRVTTDGPPLTPLTRDQIFTSGFLRFLNDARVAADRARGNAPRNAAAATTVSRYRQLERDVRGTELLSSKEKLMAGLPNYATYFGRDMMMTSLMMQPVWTDAMPEFVIASALRKLGPEGDVSHEEALGGQAIRENAGEYNAHMSQYFRLRQRERAAADTALRKARALLVDLQKVRENYHMRDDEFQLPVVVARYLTNPAVSSTRKHAFLVDSSDGRGPRIGLLLRELALVATLAAPYARDPVVQNLVASPRLDATHWRSISWRDSNAGYANGRFEMDINAIWAPRALESISQIVTALHTAGFDPHELVAASPSLSKTPLRDLLFDPAFFQRAIHNWRGAVNYFVVTLTPEDIRMRVQQKLAWLPAEERAYWRGVLAKTAADSAPLNFLAISLDSAGKPISVVNTDPATGLFLRDGADVSANAVAAVRRDVSAIMRAYPVGLFVDSLGALVANDAYAPPSVWEAFRRDTYHSPRVVWGREVNLILLGLANQINGATDSSGKVKAPSEGMISYVDEMKGALMRTYLAAEASGLKHNELWSYEITGGTLKPIRYGASTDVQLWNVTDLAVQFILTRLRFPF
;
A
#
# COMPACT_ATOMS: atom_id res chain seq x y z
N MET A 1 28.13 23.65 0.25
CA MET A 1 27.19 24.77 0.44
C MET A 1 26.87 24.88 1.92
N THR A 2 27.38 25.91 2.58
CA THR A 2 26.91 26.29 3.92
C THR A 2 25.54 26.94 3.75
N LEU A 3 24.48 26.20 4.06
CA LEU A 3 23.14 26.80 4.14
C LEU A 3 23.17 27.86 5.26
N PRO A 4 22.59 29.06 5.04
CA PRO A 4 22.53 30.07 6.08
C PRO A 4 21.69 29.55 7.25
N VAL A 5 22.32 29.26 8.38
CA VAL A 5 21.64 28.92 9.62
C VAL A 5 21.25 30.23 10.30
N VAL A 6 19.95 30.49 10.36
CA VAL A 6 19.39 31.59 11.17
C VAL A 6 19.01 31.01 12.53
N SER A 7 19.85 31.24 13.53
CA SER A 7 19.54 30.90 14.93
C SER A 7 18.78 32.04 15.59
N ILE A 8 17.56 31.79 16.05
CA ILE A 8 16.73 32.75 16.78
C ILE A 8 16.61 32.26 18.22
N THR A 9 17.17 33.02 19.17
CA THR A 9 17.12 32.71 20.61
C THR A 9 16.22 33.70 21.31
N ALA A 10 15.25 33.22 22.10
CA ALA A 10 14.38 34.07 22.90
C ALA A 10 15.15 34.56 24.13
N ASN A 11 15.44 35.87 24.21
CA ASN A 11 16.19 36.46 25.34
C ASN A 11 15.35 36.65 26.61
N ALA A 12 14.04 36.50 26.51
CA ALA A 12 13.10 36.53 27.63
C ALA A 12 12.23 35.27 27.54
N ASN A 13 11.69 34.81 28.66
CA ASN A 13 10.78 33.66 28.79
C ASN A 13 9.41 33.89 28.08
N ARG A 14 9.43 34.47 26.87
CA ARG A 14 8.31 34.88 26.04
C ARG A 14 8.38 34.13 24.71
N PRO A 15 7.24 33.74 24.11
CA PRO A 15 7.23 33.06 22.82
C PRO A 15 7.80 33.95 21.71
N ILE A 16 8.66 33.39 20.85
CA ILE A 16 9.00 34.01 19.57
C ILE A 16 7.76 33.88 18.68
N ARG A 17 7.24 35.00 18.19
CA ARG A 17 6.17 35.03 17.20
C ARG A 17 6.79 35.25 15.83
N LEU A 18 6.60 34.30 14.93
CA LEU A 18 7.02 34.39 13.54
C LEU A 18 5.77 34.60 12.68
N THR A 19 5.84 35.53 11.73
CA THR A 19 4.83 35.68 10.68
C THR A 19 5.46 35.22 9.38
N VAL A 20 4.91 34.16 8.78
CA VAL A 20 5.34 33.66 7.47
C VAL A 20 4.28 34.06 6.44
N ARG A 21 4.70 34.69 5.35
CA ARG A 21 3.84 34.92 4.17
C ARG A 21 4.31 34.00 3.06
N VAL A 22 3.42 33.12 2.61
CA VAL A 22 3.63 32.26 1.44
C VAL A 22 2.73 32.78 0.32
N THR A 23 3.24 32.92 -0.89
CA THR A 23 2.48 33.27 -2.09
C THR A 23 2.61 32.15 -3.11
N THR A 24 1.50 31.76 -3.72
CA THR A 24 1.44 30.74 -4.77
C THR A 24 0.54 31.24 -5.90
N ASP A 25 0.87 30.89 -7.13
CA ASP A 25 0.07 31.07 -8.34
C ASP A 25 -0.81 29.83 -8.63
N GLY A 26 -0.59 28.73 -7.90
CA GLY A 26 -1.44 27.54 -7.95
C GLY A 26 -2.79 27.77 -7.25
N PRO A 27 -3.87 27.11 -7.73
CA PRO A 27 -5.16 27.17 -7.05
C PRO A 27 -5.03 26.62 -5.61
N PRO A 28 -5.67 27.27 -4.62
CA PRO A 28 -5.63 26.77 -3.26
C PRO A 28 -6.37 25.44 -3.14
N LEU A 29 -5.86 24.54 -2.31
CA LEU A 29 -6.59 23.36 -1.87
C LEU A 29 -7.60 23.76 -0.78
N THR A 30 -8.69 23.03 -0.67
CA THR A 30 -9.70 23.21 0.37
C THR A 30 -9.48 22.18 1.48
N PRO A 31 -8.84 22.51 2.62
CA PRO A 31 -8.52 21.54 3.66
C PRO A 31 -9.78 20.95 4.27
N LEU A 32 -9.75 19.66 4.60
CA LEU A 32 -10.79 19.01 5.37
C LEU A 32 -10.59 19.31 6.87
N THR A 33 -11.69 19.52 7.59
CA THR A 33 -11.62 19.72 9.04
C THR A 33 -11.48 18.41 9.80
N ARG A 34 -11.02 18.48 11.05
CA ARG A 34 -10.87 17.32 11.95
C ARG A 34 -12.12 16.43 11.99
N ASP A 35 -13.30 17.04 12.12
CA ASP A 35 -14.58 16.32 12.24
C ASP A 35 -15.09 15.77 10.89
N GLN A 36 -14.60 16.30 9.76
CA GLN A 36 -14.84 15.71 8.45
C GLN A 36 -13.97 14.47 8.23
N ILE A 37 -12.76 14.47 8.79
CA ILE A 37 -11.80 13.37 8.61
C ILE A 37 -12.10 12.22 9.57
N PHE A 38 -12.22 12.50 10.87
CA PHE A 38 -12.22 11.47 11.91
C PHE A 38 -13.60 11.19 12.51
N THR A 39 -13.86 9.92 12.83
CA THR A 39 -15.08 9.52 13.54
C THR A 39 -15.12 10.12 14.94
N SER A 40 -16.33 10.35 15.45
CA SER A 40 -16.54 10.75 16.85
C SER A 40 -15.95 9.74 17.85
N GLY A 41 -15.92 8.45 17.51
CA GLY A 41 -15.31 7.40 18.32
C GLY A 41 -13.80 7.57 18.47
N PHE A 42 -13.12 7.88 17.37
CA PHE A 42 -11.68 8.17 17.39
C PHE A 42 -11.37 9.49 18.10
N LEU A 43 -12.18 10.53 17.90
CA LEU A 43 -11.98 11.82 18.57
C LEU A 43 -12.14 11.73 20.09
N ARG A 44 -13.05 10.88 20.58
CA ARG A 44 -13.13 10.55 22.02
C ARG A 44 -11.85 9.87 22.51
N PHE A 45 -11.36 8.87 21.79
CA PHE A 45 -10.08 8.20 22.11
C PHE A 45 -8.91 9.20 22.18
N LEU A 46 -8.80 10.11 21.22
CA LEU A 46 -7.77 11.16 21.21
C LEU A 46 -7.91 12.10 22.41
N ASN A 47 -9.14 12.50 22.74
CA ASN A 47 -9.41 13.36 23.90
C ASN A 47 -9.07 12.67 25.22
N ASP A 48 -9.35 11.36 25.36
CA ASP A 48 -8.99 10.59 26.55
C ASP A 48 -7.47 10.53 26.73
N ALA A 49 -6.73 10.32 25.62
CA ALA A 49 -5.26 10.38 25.62
C ALA A 49 -4.74 11.77 26.02
N ARG A 50 -5.37 12.84 25.55
CA ARG A 50 -5.04 14.23 25.96
C ARG A 50 -5.24 14.43 27.46
N VAL A 51 -6.40 14.04 27.99
CA VAL A 51 -6.72 14.18 29.41
C VAL A 51 -5.74 13.40 30.29
N ALA A 52 -5.36 12.18 29.88
CA ALA A 52 -4.34 11.38 30.56
C ALA A 52 -2.97 12.08 30.54
N ALA A 53 -2.55 12.62 29.39
CA ALA A 53 -1.30 13.36 29.27
C ALA A 53 -1.30 14.66 30.11
N ASP A 54 -2.41 15.39 30.16
CA ASP A 54 -2.54 16.60 30.98
C ASP A 54 -2.40 16.29 32.48
N ARG A 55 -3.00 15.20 32.95
CA ARG A 55 -2.85 14.71 34.34
C ARG A 55 -1.41 14.27 34.65
N ALA A 56 -0.75 13.62 33.68
CA ALA A 56 0.62 13.12 33.84
C ALA A 56 1.69 14.22 33.73
N ARG A 57 1.37 15.37 33.12
CA ARG A 57 2.33 16.41 32.72
C ARG A 57 3.20 16.93 33.87
N GLY A 58 2.61 17.16 35.03
CA GLY A 58 3.35 17.65 36.21
C GLY A 58 4.40 16.65 36.73
N ASN A 59 4.15 15.35 36.56
CA ASN A 59 5.02 14.28 37.06
C ASN A 59 6.02 13.77 36.00
N ALA A 60 5.84 14.12 34.73
CA ALA A 60 6.68 13.66 33.63
C ALA A 60 8.21 13.87 33.84
N PRO A 61 8.71 14.97 34.43
CA PRO A 61 10.14 15.13 34.66
C PRO A 61 10.74 14.14 35.68
N ARG A 62 9.91 13.51 36.51
CA ARG A 62 10.33 12.64 37.62
C ARG A 62 9.85 11.20 37.49
N ASN A 63 9.03 10.88 36.49
CA ASN A 63 8.42 9.58 36.31
C ASN A 63 8.37 9.19 34.83
N ALA A 64 9.05 8.09 34.48
CA ALA A 64 9.17 7.61 33.10
C ALA A 64 7.83 7.18 32.48
N ALA A 65 6.92 6.60 33.27
CA ALA A 65 5.59 6.22 32.78
C ALA A 65 4.74 7.47 32.48
N ALA A 66 4.84 8.51 33.32
CA ALA A 66 4.20 9.80 33.08
C ALA A 66 4.77 10.49 31.83
N ALA A 67 6.10 10.46 31.64
CA ALA A 67 6.76 10.96 30.44
C ALA A 67 6.30 10.22 29.18
N THR A 68 6.21 8.89 29.25
CA THR A 68 5.72 8.03 28.15
C THR A 68 4.28 8.38 27.77
N THR A 69 3.41 8.60 28.77
CA THR A 69 2.01 9.00 28.55
C THR A 69 1.91 10.34 27.80
N VAL A 70 2.72 11.32 28.22
CA VAL A 70 2.78 12.65 27.56
C VAL A 70 3.34 12.54 26.14
N SER A 71 4.41 11.77 25.95
CA SER A 71 5.02 11.55 24.63
C SER A 71 4.06 10.88 23.66
N ARG A 72 3.35 9.83 24.11
CA ARG A 72 2.35 9.11 23.33
C ARG A 72 1.26 10.04 22.81
N TYR A 73 0.69 10.90 23.67
CA TYR A 73 -0.32 11.86 23.22
C TYR A 73 0.24 12.87 22.20
N ARG A 74 1.45 13.40 22.43
CA ARG A 74 2.08 14.35 21.49
C ARG A 74 2.26 13.73 20.11
N GLN A 75 2.63 12.46 20.07
CA GLN A 75 2.80 11.72 18.82
C GLN A 75 1.45 11.48 18.12
N LEU A 76 0.43 11.03 18.86
CA LEU A 76 -0.93 10.90 18.30
C LEU A 76 -1.44 12.21 17.72
N GLU A 77 -1.31 13.32 18.45
CA GLU A 77 -1.75 14.64 17.98
C GLU A 77 -0.90 15.15 16.79
N ARG A 78 0.39 14.81 16.72
CA ARG A 78 1.22 15.07 15.55
C ARG A 78 0.68 14.34 14.32
N ASP A 79 0.40 13.05 14.43
CA ASP A 79 -0.05 12.23 13.30
C ASP A 79 -1.47 12.62 12.84
N VAL A 80 -2.33 13.02 13.79
CA VAL A 80 -3.64 13.64 13.49
C VAL A 80 -3.46 14.91 12.67
N ARG A 81 -2.58 15.82 13.10
CA ARG A 81 -2.27 17.06 12.36
C ARG A 81 -1.63 16.78 11.01
N GLY A 82 -0.81 15.73 10.92
CA GLY A 82 -0.26 15.25 9.66
C GLY A 82 -1.37 14.83 8.70
N THR A 83 -2.35 14.07 9.18
CA THR A 83 -3.52 13.68 8.37
C THR A 83 -4.34 14.89 7.93
N GLU A 84 -4.59 15.86 8.82
CA GLU A 84 -5.28 17.13 8.49
C GLU A 84 -4.54 17.91 7.40
N LEU A 85 -3.21 17.98 7.51
CA LEU A 85 -2.36 18.68 6.54
C LEU A 85 -2.38 18.01 5.16
N LEU A 86 -2.47 16.67 5.12
CA LEU A 86 -2.49 15.89 3.88
C LEU A 86 -3.88 15.76 3.25
N SER A 87 -4.95 16.21 3.91
CA SER A 87 -6.33 15.94 3.48
C SER A 87 -7.04 17.20 2.99
N SER A 88 -7.42 17.20 1.70
CA SER A 88 -8.21 18.26 1.08
C SER A 88 -9.38 17.69 0.27
N LYS A 89 -10.36 18.52 -0.09
CA LYS A 89 -11.51 18.09 -0.91
C LYS A 89 -11.07 17.63 -2.31
N GLU A 90 -10.00 18.20 -2.83
CA GLU A 90 -9.51 17.94 -4.18
C GLU A 90 -8.68 16.64 -4.26
N LYS A 91 -7.89 16.37 -3.22
CA LYS A 91 -6.99 15.21 -3.13
C LYS A 91 -6.48 14.96 -1.71
N LEU A 92 -6.05 13.73 -1.46
CA LEU A 92 -5.11 13.45 -0.38
C LEU A 92 -3.68 13.48 -0.95
N MET A 93 -2.76 14.14 -0.24
CA MET A 93 -1.36 14.25 -0.64
C MET A 93 -0.54 13.13 -0.02
N ALA A 94 0.41 12.57 -0.77
CA ALA A 94 1.26 11.45 -0.35
C ALA A 94 2.04 11.78 0.93
N GLY A 95 2.76 12.91 0.96
CA GLY A 95 3.54 13.30 2.14
C GLY A 95 4.20 14.67 2.03
N LEU A 96 4.77 15.18 3.12
CA LEU A 96 5.42 16.50 3.16
C LEU A 96 6.75 16.47 3.92
N PRO A 97 7.79 17.20 3.45
CA PRO A 97 7.74 18.16 2.34
C PRO A 97 8.03 17.56 0.95
N ASN A 98 8.55 16.33 0.87
CA ASN A 98 9.11 15.79 -0.38
C ASN A 98 8.06 15.40 -1.43
N TYR A 99 6.84 15.05 -1.00
CA TYR A 99 5.81 14.43 -1.86
C TYR A 99 4.48 15.16 -1.76
N ALA A 100 4.51 16.50 -1.89
CA ALA A 100 3.37 17.41 -1.77
C ALA A 100 2.36 17.27 -2.93
N THR A 101 2.00 16.04 -3.27
CA THR A 101 1.40 15.64 -4.53
C THR A 101 0.39 14.52 -4.32
N TYR A 102 -0.57 14.41 -5.24
CA TYR A 102 -1.47 13.26 -5.34
C TYR A 102 -0.68 11.98 -5.62
N PHE A 103 -1.05 10.92 -4.91
CA PHE A 103 -0.52 9.59 -5.13
C PHE A 103 -1.65 8.57 -4.94
N GLY A 104 -2.11 7.97 -6.05
CA GLY A 104 -3.33 7.18 -6.14
C GLY A 104 -3.31 5.99 -5.20
N ARG A 105 -2.32 5.12 -5.38
CA ARG A 105 -2.03 3.94 -4.55
C ARG A 105 -2.03 4.26 -3.07
N ASP A 106 -1.22 5.24 -2.67
CA ASP A 106 -1.03 5.59 -1.27
C ASP A 106 -2.33 6.09 -0.66
N MET A 107 -3.06 6.94 -1.38
CA MET A 107 -4.39 7.41 -0.96
C MET A 107 -5.39 6.26 -0.80
N MET A 108 -5.47 5.36 -1.77
CA MET A 108 -6.42 4.24 -1.76
C MET A 108 -6.11 3.25 -0.64
N MET A 109 -4.85 2.85 -0.50
CA MET A 109 -4.44 1.97 0.60
C MET A 109 -4.63 2.61 1.98
N THR A 110 -4.25 3.89 2.16
CA THR A 110 -4.50 4.60 3.42
C THR A 110 -5.99 4.71 3.71
N SER A 111 -6.84 4.89 2.69
CA SER A 111 -8.30 4.85 2.86
C SER A 111 -8.80 3.53 3.42
N LEU A 112 -8.29 2.41 2.90
CA LEU A 112 -8.63 1.09 3.41
C LEU A 112 -8.16 0.93 4.87
N MET A 113 -6.92 1.29 5.17
CA MET A 113 -6.32 1.13 6.51
C MET A 113 -6.96 2.03 7.57
N MET A 114 -7.40 3.24 7.17
CA MET A 114 -7.97 4.24 8.07
C MET A 114 -9.47 4.10 8.32
N GLN A 115 -10.15 3.12 7.71
CA GLN A 115 -11.58 2.84 7.93
C GLN A 115 -12.02 2.83 9.41
N PRO A 116 -11.23 2.29 10.37
CA PRO A 116 -11.63 2.32 11.78
C PRO A 116 -11.72 3.72 12.40
N VAL A 117 -11.00 4.70 11.84
CA VAL A 117 -10.84 6.03 12.44
C VAL A 117 -11.43 7.14 11.57
N TRP A 118 -11.62 6.92 10.27
CA TRP A 118 -12.19 7.88 9.34
C TRP A 118 -13.71 7.85 9.26
N THR A 119 -14.31 9.01 8.99
CA THR A 119 -15.74 9.11 8.71
C THR A 119 -16.11 8.35 7.44
N ASP A 120 -17.40 8.04 7.28
CA ASP A 120 -17.93 7.42 6.07
C ASP A 120 -17.92 8.34 4.84
N ALA A 121 -17.55 9.63 5.01
CA ALA A 121 -17.35 10.60 3.95
C ALA A 121 -15.94 10.56 3.35
N MET A 122 -14.93 10.14 4.11
CA MET A 122 -13.55 10.11 3.61
C MET A 122 -13.37 9.29 2.32
N PRO A 123 -14.00 8.11 2.16
CA PRO A 123 -13.95 7.38 0.90
C PRO A 123 -14.50 8.16 -0.30
N GLU A 124 -15.46 9.07 -0.13
CA GLU A 124 -16.00 9.88 -1.23
C GLU A 124 -14.92 10.82 -1.79
N PHE A 125 -14.12 11.46 -0.94
CA PHE A 125 -13.01 12.32 -1.37
C PHE A 125 -11.92 11.52 -2.10
N VAL A 126 -11.61 10.33 -1.59
CA VAL A 126 -10.63 9.41 -2.19
C VAL A 126 -11.08 8.95 -3.58
N ILE A 127 -12.31 8.43 -3.67
CA ILE A 127 -12.88 7.94 -4.93
C ILE A 127 -13.04 9.08 -5.94
N ALA A 128 -13.59 10.23 -5.52
CA ALA A 128 -13.73 11.39 -6.42
C ALA A 128 -12.36 11.87 -6.95
N SER A 129 -11.32 11.88 -6.11
CA SER A 129 -9.98 12.29 -6.51
C SER A 129 -9.33 11.32 -7.50
N ALA A 130 -9.55 10.01 -7.36
CA ALA A 130 -9.12 9.02 -8.35
C ALA A 130 -9.90 9.17 -9.67
N LEU A 131 -11.24 9.22 -9.60
CA LEU A 131 -12.10 9.28 -10.79
C LEU A 131 -11.86 10.52 -11.65
N ARG A 132 -11.63 11.69 -11.04
CA ARG A 132 -11.34 12.94 -11.78
C ARG A 132 -9.98 12.91 -12.50
N LYS A 133 -9.06 12.04 -12.07
CA LYS A 133 -7.69 11.88 -12.59
C LYS A 133 -7.51 10.68 -13.50
N LEU A 134 -8.57 9.92 -13.79
CA LEU A 134 -8.46 8.78 -14.72
C LEU A 134 -7.90 9.22 -16.06
N GLY A 135 -7.08 8.37 -16.66
CA GLY A 135 -6.66 8.53 -18.04
C GLY A 135 -7.80 8.23 -19.02
N PRO A 136 -7.55 8.40 -20.32
CA PRO A 136 -8.56 8.24 -21.36
C PRO A 136 -9.17 6.84 -21.43
N GLU A 137 -8.39 5.81 -21.09
CA GLU A 137 -8.82 4.40 -21.13
C GLU A 137 -9.48 3.95 -19.82
N GLY A 138 -9.58 4.85 -18.83
CA GLY A 138 -10.08 4.54 -17.49
C GLY A 138 -8.98 4.16 -16.49
N ASP A 139 -7.72 4.32 -16.88
CA ASP A 139 -6.53 4.05 -16.07
C ASP A 139 -6.42 5.01 -14.87
N VAL A 140 -6.16 4.47 -13.68
CA VAL A 140 -5.99 5.24 -12.44
C VAL A 140 -4.61 5.89 -12.44
N SER A 141 -4.58 7.20 -12.17
CA SER A 141 -3.32 7.92 -12.01
C SER A 141 -2.58 7.38 -10.78
N HIS A 142 -1.36 6.93 -10.99
CA HIS A 142 -0.42 6.52 -9.95
C HIS A 142 0.04 7.72 -9.12
N GLU A 143 0.44 8.77 -9.80
CA GLU A 143 0.94 10.01 -9.21
C GLU A 143 0.62 11.19 -10.12
N GLU A 144 0.55 12.38 -9.53
CA GLU A 144 0.63 13.60 -10.33
C GLU A 144 2.05 14.21 -10.22
N ALA A 145 2.62 14.54 -11.37
CA ALA A 145 3.84 15.31 -11.50
C ALA A 145 3.51 16.80 -11.34
N LEU A 146 4.16 17.47 -10.38
CA LEU A 146 4.04 18.91 -10.13
C LEU A 146 5.40 19.61 -10.25
N GLY A 147 5.37 20.92 -10.53
CA GLY A 147 6.55 21.78 -10.50
C GLY A 147 7.72 21.24 -11.34
N GLY A 148 8.88 21.08 -10.72
CA GLY A 148 10.09 20.60 -11.39
C GLY A 148 9.95 19.21 -12.05
N GLN A 149 9.14 18.32 -11.46
CA GLN A 149 8.88 17.00 -12.04
C GLN A 149 8.05 17.12 -13.32
N ALA A 150 6.97 17.90 -13.29
CA ALA A 150 6.15 18.19 -14.47
C ALA A 150 6.97 18.79 -15.61
N ILE A 151 7.84 19.76 -15.28
CA ILE A 151 8.76 20.39 -16.26
C ILE A 151 9.67 19.35 -16.90
N ARG A 152 10.31 18.49 -16.10
CA ARG A 152 11.21 17.44 -16.59
C ARG A 152 10.49 16.48 -17.53
N GLU A 153 9.30 16.03 -17.16
CA GLU A 153 8.51 15.08 -17.95
C GLU A 153 7.95 15.69 -19.24
N ASN A 154 7.40 16.91 -19.18
CA ASN A 154 6.94 17.62 -20.36
C ASN A 154 8.10 17.96 -21.32
N ALA A 155 9.31 18.23 -20.81
CA ALA A 155 10.50 18.39 -21.64
C ALA A 155 10.89 17.09 -22.38
N GLY A 156 10.70 15.93 -21.74
CA GLY A 156 10.85 14.62 -22.38
C GLY A 156 9.88 14.43 -23.55
N GLU A 157 8.60 14.72 -23.34
CA GLU A 157 7.56 14.66 -24.38
C GLU A 157 7.81 15.66 -25.52
N TYR A 158 8.27 16.87 -25.19
CA TYR A 158 8.71 17.85 -26.17
C TYR A 158 9.81 17.27 -27.08
N ASN A 159 10.85 16.68 -26.49
CA ASN A 159 11.95 16.07 -27.23
C ASN A 159 11.47 14.91 -28.13
N ALA A 160 10.53 14.09 -27.64
CA ALA A 160 9.93 13.01 -28.41
C ALA A 160 9.16 13.54 -29.64
N HIS A 161 8.33 14.57 -29.46
CA HIS A 161 7.60 15.21 -30.56
C HIS A 161 8.53 15.91 -31.56
N MET A 162 9.59 16.58 -31.09
CA MET A 162 10.59 17.18 -31.98
C MET A 162 11.35 16.13 -32.78
N SER A 163 11.72 15.01 -32.16
CA SER A 163 12.35 13.87 -32.84
C SER A 163 11.43 13.28 -33.91
N GLN A 164 10.13 13.14 -33.60
CA GLN A 164 9.13 12.71 -34.57
C GLN A 164 8.97 13.70 -35.72
N TYR A 165 8.92 15.00 -35.45
CA TYR A 165 8.88 16.04 -36.48
C TYR A 165 10.08 15.93 -37.43
N PHE A 166 11.30 15.87 -36.92
CA PHE A 166 12.50 15.79 -37.77
C PHE A 166 12.55 14.52 -38.63
N ARG A 167 12.05 13.40 -38.11
CA ARG A 167 11.91 12.14 -38.85
C ARG A 167 10.88 12.22 -39.98
N LEU A 168 9.74 12.89 -39.74
CA LEU A 168 8.59 12.90 -40.66
C LEU A 168 8.60 14.07 -41.66
N ARG A 169 9.28 15.19 -41.35
CA ARG A 169 9.17 16.46 -42.11
C ARG A 169 9.48 16.36 -43.61
N GLN A 170 10.24 15.35 -44.05
CA GLN A 170 10.58 15.13 -45.46
C GLN A 170 9.66 14.13 -46.16
N ARG A 171 8.87 13.35 -45.43
CA ARG A 171 8.08 12.22 -45.96
C ARG A 171 6.57 12.36 -45.76
N GLU A 172 6.16 12.91 -44.61
CA GLU A 172 4.76 13.00 -44.19
C GLU A 172 4.49 14.35 -43.53
N ARG A 173 4.28 15.39 -44.35
CA ARG A 173 4.17 16.78 -43.87
C ARG A 173 3.05 16.99 -42.84
N ALA A 174 1.86 16.42 -43.06
CA ALA A 174 0.73 16.57 -42.13
C ALA A 174 1.01 15.95 -40.75
N ALA A 175 1.67 14.79 -40.70
CA ALA A 175 2.07 14.13 -39.47
C ALA A 175 3.19 14.90 -38.76
N ALA A 176 4.15 15.44 -39.53
CA ALA A 176 5.20 16.32 -39.02
C ALA A 176 4.63 17.60 -38.41
N ASP A 177 3.71 18.28 -39.11
CA ASP A 177 3.05 19.50 -38.62
C ASP A 177 2.24 19.23 -37.33
N THR A 178 1.63 18.05 -37.23
CA THR A 178 0.97 17.61 -35.99
C THR A 178 1.95 17.42 -34.85
N ALA A 179 3.09 16.76 -35.08
CA ALA A 179 4.13 16.61 -34.07
C ALA A 179 4.69 17.97 -33.62
N LEU A 180 4.95 18.90 -34.56
CA LEU A 180 5.43 20.24 -34.25
C LEU A 180 4.41 21.05 -33.44
N ARG A 181 3.11 20.98 -33.77
CA ARG A 181 2.06 21.63 -32.98
C ARG A 181 2.02 21.10 -31.55
N LYS A 182 2.13 19.79 -31.35
CA LYS A 182 2.17 19.18 -30.01
C LYS A 182 3.41 19.64 -29.22
N ALA A 183 4.59 19.66 -29.84
CA ALA A 183 5.81 20.17 -29.20
C ALA A 183 5.66 21.64 -28.76
N ARG A 184 5.14 22.51 -29.66
CA ARG A 184 4.91 23.92 -29.32
C ARG A 184 3.91 24.10 -28.19
N ALA A 185 2.83 23.30 -28.17
CA ALA A 185 1.83 23.35 -27.10
C ALA A 185 2.44 23.02 -25.72
N LEU A 186 3.33 22.02 -25.64
CA LEU A 186 4.04 21.70 -24.40
C LEU A 186 4.98 22.82 -23.96
N LEU A 187 5.69 23.44 -24.90
CA LEU A 187 6.65 24.50 -24.59
C LEU A 187 6.00 25.74 -23.96
N VAL A 188 4.73 26.01 -24.26
CA VAL A 188 3.97 27.15 -23.70
C VAL A 188 3.68 26.97 -22.20
N ASP A 189 3.56 25.72 -21.73
CA ASP A 189 3.15 25.40 -20.36
C ASP A 189 3.86 24.12 -19.88
N LEU A 190 5.20 24.19 -19.79
CA LEU A 190 6.02 23.04 -19.37
C LEU A 190 5.73 22.62 -17.93
N GLN A 191 5.26 23.53 -17.08
CA GLN A 191 4.85 23.27 -15.70
C GLN A 191 3.49 22.60 -15.58
N LYS A 192 2.76 22.40 -16.69
CA LYS A 192 1.44 21.76 -16.68
C LYS A 192 1.52 20.41 -15.95
N VAL A 193 0.66 20.27 -14.95
CA VAL A 193 0.49 19.02 -14.19
C VAL A 193 0.28 17.85 -15.14
N ARG A 194 0.95 16.74 -14.86
CA ARG A 194 0.77 15.49 -15.59
C ARG A 194 0.42 14.38 -14.63
N GLU A 195 -0.51 13.53 -15.05
CA GLU A 195 -0.79 12.27 -14.40
C GLU A 195 0.08 11.15 -15.00
N ASN A 196 0.41 10.17 -14.18
CA ASN A 196 1.24 9.03 -14.56
C ASN A 196 0.47 7.73 -14.37
N TYR A 197 0.51 6.82 -15.35
CA TYR A 197 -0.41 5.68 -15.46
C TYR A 197 0.30 4.34 -15.68
N HIS A 198 1.55 4.23 -15.21
CA HIS A 198 2.40 3.08 -15.49
C HIS A 198 2.25 1.91 -14.50
N MET A 199 1.70 2.18 -13.31
CA MET A 199 1.44 1.17 -12.28
C MET A 199 0.08 0.52 -12.50
N ARG A 200 -0.04 -0.74 -12.10
CA ARG A 200 -1.25 -1.56 -12.29
C ARG A 200 -1.95 -1.88 -10.99
N ASP A 201 -1.27 -1.80 -9.85
CA ASP A 201 -1.91 -2.01 -8.56
C ASP A 201 -2.95 -0.93 -8.23
N ASP A 202 -2.78 0.29 -8.72
CA ASP A 202 -3.78 1.36 -8.65
C ASP A 202 -5.13 0.91 -9.24
N GLU A 203 -5.10 0.28 -10.41
CA GLU A 203 -6.29 -0.21 -11.12
C GLU A 203 -7.02 -1.26 -10.29
N PHE A 204 -6.30 -2.15 -9.61
CA PHE A 204 -6.95 -3.17 -8.80
C PHE A 204 -7.36 -2.69 -7.40
N GLN A 205 -6.80 -1.58 -6.92
CA GLN A 205 -7.14 -0.98 -5.63
C GLN A 205 -8.44 -0.18 -5.68
N LEU A 206 -8.69 0.56 -6.76
CA LEU A 206 -9.89 1.41 -6.84
C LEU A 206 -11.20 0.62 -6.66
N PRO A 207 -11.42 -0.54 -7.33
CA PRO A 207 -12.62 -1.34 -7.12
C PRO A 207 -12.78 -1.75 -5.65
N VAL A 208 -11.68 -2.04 -4.94
CA VAL A 208 -11.73 -2.43 -3.53
C VAL A 208 -12.20 -1.28 -2.65
N VAL A 209 -11.67 -0.07 -2.85
CA VAL A 209 -12.10 1.13 -2.12
C VAL A 209 -13.57 1.45 -2.42
N VAL A 210 -13.97 1.41 -3.69
CA VAL A 210 -15.34 1.69 -4.13
C VAL A 210 -16.33 0.67 -3.55
N ALA A 211 -16.00 -0.63 -3.59
CA ALA A 211 -16.84 -1.66 -2.99
C ALA A 211 -17.05 -1.41 -1.51
N ARG A 212 -15.98 -1.12 -0.74
CA ARG A 212 -16.07 -0.85 0.70
C ARG A 212 -16.99 0.34 1.01
N TYR A 213 -16.98 1.38 0.19
CA TYR A 213 -17.90 2.52 0.32
C TYR A 213 -19.34 2.14 -0.05
N LEU A 214 -19.56 1.54 -1.23
CA LEU A 214 -20.89 1.24 -1.73
C LEU A 214 -21.62 0.14 -0.94
N THR A 215 -20.89 -0.79 -0.32
CA THR A 215 -21.48 -1.80 0.57
C THR A 215 -21.57 -1.35 2.02
N ASN A 216 -21.08 -0.17 2.38
CA ASN A 216 -21.16 0.32 3.75
C ASN A 216 -22.63 0.58 4.14
N PRO A 217 -23.19 -0.11 5.16
CA PRO A 217 -24.58 0.08 5.56
C PRO A 217 -24.83 1.43 6.26
N ALA A 218 -23.77 2.10 6.76
CA ALA A 218 -23.90 3.43 7.35
C ALA A 218 -24.17 4.53 6.29
N VAL A 219 -23.85 4.26 5.03
CA VAL A 219 -24.07 5.19 3.91
C VAL A 219 -25.38 4.82 3.21
N SER A 220 -26.34 5.75 3.18
CA SER A 220 -27.65 5.53 2.56
C SER A 220 -27.55 5.36 1.03
N SER A 221 -28.49 4.62 0.45
CA SER A 221 -28.57 4.46 -1.02
C SER A 221 -28.74 5.80 -1.73
N THR A 222 -29.51 6.75 -1.16
CA THR A 222 -29.66 8.09 -1.71
C THR A 222 -28.34 8.86 -1.78
N ARG A 223 -27.49 8.75 -0.74
CA ARG A 223 -26.17 9.37 -0.72
C ARG A 223 -25.24 8.74 -1.75
N LYS A 224 -25.22 7.40 -1.85
CA LYS A 224 -24.44 6.67 -2.86
C LYS A 224 -24.84 7.07 -4.27
N HIS A 225 -26.15 7.12 -4.54
CA HIS A 225 -26.68 7.55 -5.83
C HIS A 225 -26.27 8.99 -6.15
N ALA A 226 -26.50 9.93 -5.23
CA ALA A 226 -26.12 11.34 -5.39
C ALA A 226 -24.62 11.51 -5.67
N PHE A 227 -23.76 10.78 -4.95
CA PHE A 227 -22.32 10.79 -5.16
C PHE A 227 -21.92 10.32 -6.57
N LEU A 228 -22.58 9.26 -7.07
CA LEU A 228 -22.27 8.64 -8.36
C LEU A 228 -22.80 9.45 -9.57
N VAL A 229 -23.93 10.16 -9.43
CA VAL A 229 -24.47 11.01 -10.52
C VAL A 229 -23.83 12.39 -10.58
N ASP A 230 -23.17 12.83 -9.51
CA ASP A 230 -22.47 14.10 -9.46
C ASP A 230 -21.42 14.19 -10.59
N SER A 231 -21.46 15.32 -11.31
CA SER A 231 -20.61 15.65 -12.44
C SER A 231 -19.87 16.99 -12.25
N SER A 232 -19.86 17.53 -11.03
CA SER A 232 -19.22 18.81 -10.69
C SER A 232 -17.70 18.81 -10.94
N ASP A 233 -17.08 17.65 -11.07
CA ASP A 233 -15.66 17.48 -11.41
C ASP A 233 -15.33 17.80 -12.89
N GLY A 234 -16.34 18.11 -13.73
CA GLY A 234 -16.14 18.55 -15.13
C GLY A 234 -15.78 17.43 -16.12
N ARG A 235 -15.82 16.17 -15.68
CA ARG A 235 -15.46 14.96 -16.44
C ARG A 235 -16.66 14.07 -16.81
N GLY A 236 -17.88 14.59 -16.62
CA GLY A 236 -19.13 13.82 -16.65
C GLY A 236 -19.46 13.17 -15.30
N PRO A 237 -20.57 12.42 -15.20
CA PRO A 237 -20.97 11.73 -13.97
C PRO A 237 -19.91 10.72 -13.50
N ARG A 238 -19.66 10.65 -12.19
CA ARG A 238 -18.69 9.73 -11.58
C ARG A 238 -18.96 8.26 -11.92
N ILE A 239 -20.23 7.85 -12.05
CA ILE A 239 -20.59 6.49 -12.46
C ILE A 239 -20.01 6.11 -13.83
N GLY A 240 -19.98 7.02 -14.80
CA GLY A 240 -19.40 6.75 -16.12
C GLY A 240 -17.88 6.63 -16.09
N LEU A 241 -17.21 7.36 -15.19
CA LEU A 241 -15.77 7.22 -14.94
C LEU A 241 -15.46 5.88 -14.27
N LEU A 242 -16.23 5.53 -13.24
CA LEU A 242 -16.10 4.26 -12.54
C LEU A 242 -16.28 3.08 -13.51
N LEU A 243 -17.34 3.06 -14.32
CA LEU A 243 -17.57 1.96 -15.25
C LEU A 243 -16.46 1.79 -16.30
N ARG A 244 -15.78 2.88 -16.70
CA ARG A 244 -14.61 2.80 -17.59
C ARG A 244 -13.45 2.09 -16.91
N GLU A 245 -13.16 2.43 -15.66
CA GLU A 245 -12.10 1.79 -14.89
C GLU A 245 -12.42 0.31 -14.60
N LEU A 246 -13.65 -0.01 -14.17
CA LEU A 246 -14.05 -1.41 -13.97
C LEU A 246 -13.95 -2.22 -15.27
N ALA A 247 -14.18 -1.58 -16.43
CA ALA A 247 -14.00 -2.21 -17.73
C ALA A 247 -12.53 -2.46 -18.09
N LEU A 248 -11.63 -1.56 -17.69
CA LEU A 248 -10.18 -1.77 -17.80
C LEU A 248 -9.75 -2.95 -16.92
N VAL A 249 -10.15 -2.99 -15.64
CA VAL A 249 -9.83 -4.10 -14.72
C VAL A 249 -10.36 -5.44 -15.25
N ALA A 250 -11.62 -5.48 -15.71
CA ALA A 250 -12.19 -6.67 -16.32
C ALA A 250 -11.40 -7.10 -17.58
N THR A 251 -10.89 -6.15 -18.37
CA THR A 251 -10.05 -6.43 -19.54
C THR A 251 -8.70 -7.02 -19.16
N LEU A 252 -8.04 -6.45 -18.15
CA LEU A 252 -6.77 -6.97 -17.63
C LEU A 252 -6.91 -8.37 -17.04
N ALA A 253 -8.05 -8.65 -16.38
CA ALA A 253 -8.30 -9.92 -15.72
C ALA A 253 -8.84 -11.02 -16.66
N ALA A 254 -9.39 -10.66 -17.83
CA ALA A 254 -10.09 -11.58 -18.71
C ALA A 254 -9.26 -12.74 -19.26
N PRO A 255 -7.98 -12.58 -19.67
CA PRO A 255 -7.19 -13.69 -20.22
C PRO A 255 -7.10 -14.87 -19.24
N TYR A 256 -6.66 -14.62 -18.01
CA TYR A 256 -6.54 -15.66 -16.99
C TYR A 256 -7.89 -16.17 -16.48
N ALA A 257 -8.90 -15.29 -16.42
CA ALA A 257 -10.25 -15.69 -16.07
C ALA A 257 -10.83 -16.73 -17.03
N ARG A 258 -10.52 -16.62 -18.33
CA ARG A 258 -10.99 -17.54 -19.38
C ARG A 258 -10.12 -18.80 -19.49
N ASP A 259 -8.81 -18.63 -19.36
CA ASP A 259 -7.82 -19.71 -19.50
C ASP A 259 -6.71 -19.56 -18.44
N PRO A 260 -6.80 -20.30 -17.31
CA PRO A 260 -5.99 -20.08 -16.11
C PRO A 260 -4.57 -20.68 -16.21
N VAL A 261 -3.84 -20.32 -17.26
CA VAL A 261 -2.43 -20.67 -17.46
C VAL A 261 -1.53 -19.49 -17.07
N VAL A 262 -0.29 -19.79 -16.61
CA VAL A 262 0.64 -18.78 -16.09
C VAL A 262 0.95 -17.65 -17.10
N GLN A 263 0.89 -17.93 -18.40
CA GLN A 263 1.14 -16.93 -19.46
C GLN A 263 0.04 -15.86 -19.53
N ASN A 264 -1.15 -16.15 -19.00
CA ASN A 264 -2.29 -15.24 -19.02
C ASN A 264 -2.40 -14.37 -17.76
N LEU A 265 -1.51 -14.56 -16.78
CA LEU A 265 -1.36 -13.66 -15.64
C LEU A 265 -1.03 -12.23 -16.10
N VAL A 266 -1.32 -11.25 -15.24
CA VAL A 266 -0.94 -9.85 -15.49
C VAL A 266 0.58 -9.75 -15.42
N ALA A 267 1.19 -9.47 -16.57
CA ALA A 267 2.63 -9.38 -16.73
C ALA A 267 3.12 -7.93 -16.63
N SER A 268 4.23 -7.75 -15.93
CA SER A 268 5.07 -6.57 -15.98
C SER A 268 5.56 -6.34 -17.42
N PRO A 269 5.55 -5.11 -17.94
CA PRO A 269 6.07 -4.82 -19.28
C PRO A 269 7.61 -4.89 -19.28
N ARG A 270 8.19 -5.21 -20.44
CA ARG A 270 9.65 -5.19 -20.60
C ARG A 270 10.18 -3.78 -20.40
N LEU A 271 11.19 -3.63 -19.54
CA LEU A 271 11.98 -2.42 -19.43
C LEU A 271 13.08 -2.41 -20.50
N ASP A 272 13.73 -3.56 -20.69
CA ASP A 272 14.75 -3.78 -21.72
C ASP A 272 14.80 -5.27 -22.16
N ALA A 273 15.90 -5.69 -22.78
CA ALA A 273 16.08 -7.07 -23.26
C ALA A 273 16.04 -8.12 -22.14
N THR A 274 16.44 -7.75 -20.92
CA THR A 274 16.64 -8.65 -19.78
C THR A 274 15.83 -8.29 -18.54
N HIS A 275 15.29 -7.07 -18.47
CA HIS A 275 14.58 -6.55 -17.29
C HIS A 275 13.11 -6.28 -17.52
N TRP A 276 12.33 -6.41 -16.43
CA TRP A 276 10.91 -6.08 -16.36
C TRP A 276 10.70 -4.81 -15.52
N ARG A 277 9.74 -3.98 -15.92
CA ARG A 277 9.36 -2.78 -15.18
C ARG A 277 8.33 -3.17 -14.12
N SER A 278 8.61 -2.81 -12.87
CA SER A 278 7.66 -2.95 -11.77
C SER A 278 6.30 -2.30 -12.11
N ILE A 279 5.20 -2.97 -11.78
CA ILE A 279 3.83 -2.47 -11.97
C ILE A 279 3.04 -2.41 -10.65
N SER A 280 3.72 -2.54 -9.52
CA SER A 280 3.11 -2.50 -8.20
C SER A 280 4.01 -1.78 -7.19
N TRP A 281 3.67 -1.88 -5.91
CA TRP A 281 4.16 -0.98 -4.87
C TRP A 281 5.68 -1.01 -4.68
N ARG A 282 6.33 -2.14 -5.00
CA ARG A 282 7.80 -2.23 -5.00
C ARG A 282 8.35 -1.60 -6.26
N ASP A 283 8.21 -0.29 -6.36
CA ASP A 283 8.47 0.57 -7.52
C ASP A 283 9.97 0.80 -7.82
N SER A 284 10.84 -0.07 -7.31
CA SER A 284 12.27 -0.07 -7.60
C SER A 284 12.65 -1.18 -8.58
N ASN A 285 13.76 -1.00 -9.31
CA ASN A 285 14.19 -1.96 -10.34
C ASN A 285 14.46 -3.37 -9.76
N ALA A 286 14.94 -3.44 -8.52
CA ALA A 286 15.18 -4.70 -7.82
C ALA A 286 13.95 -5.26 -7.09
N GLY A 287 12.89 -4.46 -6.90
CA GLY A 287 11.79 -4.72 -5.96
C GLY A 287 11.13 -6.08 -6.08
N TYR A 288 10.84 -6.51 -7.32
CA TYR A 288 10.25 -7.83 -7.62
C TYR A 288 11.28 -8.86 -8.10
N ALA A 289 12.56 -8.68 -7.78
CA ALA A 289 13.65 -9.59 -8.12
C ALA A 289 13.73 -9.92 -9.63
N ASN A 290 13.40 -8.94 -10.49
CA ASN A 290 13.29 -9.07 -11.94
C ASN A 290 12.26 -10.13 -12.41
N GLY A 291 11.19 -10.33 -11.64
CA GLY A 291 10.06 -11.15 -12.05
C GLY A 291 9.22 -10.51 -13.14
N ARG A 292 8.59 -11.35 -13.97
CA ARG A 292 7.62 -10.94 -14.99
C ARG A 292 6.20 -10.87 -14.43
N PHE A 293 5.86 -11.72 -13.46
CA PHE A 293 4.52 -11.79 -12.89
C PHE A 293 4.61 -11.53 -11.40
N GLU A 294 4.15 -10.37 -10.95
CA GLU A 294 4.24 -9.93 -9.56
C GLU A 294 3.18 -10.62 -8.71
N MET A 295 3.56 -11.09 -7.51
CA MET A 295 2.69 -11.92 -6.68
C MET A 295 1.51 -11.15 -6.12
N ASP A 296 1.74 -9.95 -5.61
CA ASP A 296 0.68 -9.09 -5.09
C ASP A 296 -0.37 -8.74 -6.15
N ILE A 297 0.04 -8.38 -7.37
CA ILE A 297 -0.90 -8.15 -8.49
C ILE A 297 -1.77 -9.39 -8.72
N ASN A 298 -1.13 -10.55 -8.88
CA ASN A 298 -1.79 -11.73 -9.44
C ASN A 298 -2.50 -12.60 -8.39
N ALA A 299 -1.98 -12.67 -7.17
CA ALA A 299 -2.50 -13.50 -6.09
C ALA A 299 -3.29 -12.73 -5.03
N ILE A 300 -3.15 -11.40 -4.97
CA ILE A 300 -3.86 -10.55 -3.99
C ILE A 300 -4.82 -9.61 -4.72
N TRP A 301 -4.32 -8.71 -5.55
CA TRP A 301 -5.08 -7.59 -6.09
C TRP A 301 -6.12 -7.99 -7.13
N ALA A 302 -5.74 -8.74 -8.17
CA ALA A 302 -6.67 -9.18 -9.22
C ALA A 302 -7.89 -9.97 -8.69
N PRO A 303 -7.74 -11.02 -7.85
CA PRO A 303 -8.90 -11.71 -7.29
C PRO A 303 -9.76 -10.79 -6.40
N ARG A 304 -9.15 -9.89 -5.63
CA ARG A 304 -9.88 -8.95 -4.76
C ARG A 304 -10.65 -7.91 -5.57
N ALA A 305 -10.08 -7.38 -6.65
CA ALA A 305 -10.74 -6.45 -7.53
C ALA A 305 -11.97 -7.08 -8.20
N LEU A 306 -11.88 -8.34 -8.67
CA LEU A 306 -13.04 -9.06 -9.23
C LEU A 306 -14.14 -9.31 -8.20
N GLU A 307 -13.78 -9.73 -6.98
CA GLU A 307 -14.75 -9.84 -5.87
C GLU A 307 -15.43 -8.49 -5.60
N SER A 308 -14.66 -7.41 -5.59
CA SER A 308 -15.16 -6.06 -5.38
C SER A 308 -16.03 -5.56 -6.53
N ILE A 309 -15.72 -5.87 -7.79
CA ILE A 309 -16.61 -5.58 -8.92
C ILE A 309 -17.97 -6.27 -8.72
N SER A 310 -18.00 -7.52 -8.25
CA SER A 310 -19.26 -8.22 -7.97
C SER A 310 -20.09 -7.53 -6.88
N GLN A 311 -19.42 -7.01 -5.84
CA GLN A 311 -20.06 -6.23 -4.77
C GLN A 311 -20.57 -4.89 -5.28
N ILE A 312 -19.79 -4.19 -6.12
CA ILE A 312 -20.16 -2.92 -6.74
C ILE A 312 -21.42 -3.09 -7.57
N VAL A 313 -21.48 -4.09 -8.46
CA VAL A 313 -22.65 -4.33 -9.32
C VAL A 313 -23.91 -4.53 -8.49
N THR A 314 -23.83 -5.31 -7.42
CA THR A 314 -24.96 -5.53 -6.50
C THR A 314 -25.38 -4.23 -5.80
N ALA A 315 -24.40 -3.44 -5.34
CA ALA A 315 -24.66 -2.18 -4.65
C ALA A 315 -25.20 -1.09 -5.58
N LEU A 316 -24.80 -1.06 -6.85
CA LEU A 316 -25.33 -0.15 -7.87
C LEU A 316 -26.82 -0.40 -8.12
N HIS A 317 -27.22 -1.66 -8.24
CA HIS A 317 -28.64 -2.01 -8.37
C HIS A 317 -29.45 -1.54 -7.15
N THR A 318 -28.92 -1.75 -5.93
CA THR A 318 -29.55 -1.28 -4.69
C THR A 318 -29.58 0.26 -4.58
N ALA A 319 -28.66 0.94 -5.24
CA ALA A 319 -28.61 2.40 -5.31
C ALA A 319 -29.51 2.99 -6.42
N GLY A 320 -30.23 2.15 -7.18
CA GLY A 320 -31.18 2.58 -8.21
C GLY A 320 -30.61 2.68 -9.62
N PHE A 321 -29.45 2.10 -9.89
CA PHE A 321 -28.90 2.02 -11.25
C PHE A 321 -29.29 0.70 -11.91
N ASP A 322 -29.94 0.76 -13.08
CA ASP A 322 -30.23 -0.41 -13.89
C ASP A 322 -29.02 -0.78 -14.78
N PRO A 323 -28.52 -2.04 -14.74
CA PRO A 323 -27.38 -2.46 -15.55
C PRO A 323 -27.58 -2.30 -17.06
N HIS A 324 -28.79 -2.48 -17.59
CA HIS A 324 -29.07 -2.29 -19.01
C HIS A 324 -29.00 -0.81 -19.40
N GLU A 325 -29.52 0.08 -18.55
CA GLU A 325 -29.39 1.53 -18.74
C GLU A 325 -27.92 1.98 -18.69
N LEU A 326 -27.12 1.46 -17.75
CA LEU A 326 -25.69 1.76 -17.66
C LEU A 326 -24.93 1.36 -18.94
N VAL A 327 -25.22 0.18 -19.50
CA VAL A 327 -24.59 -0.28 -20.75
C VAL A 327 -25.10 0.50 -21.96
N ALA A 328 -26.40 0.83 -22.01
CA ALA A 328 -26.97 1.66 -23.08
C ALA A 328 -26.38 3.07 -23.09
N ALA A 329 -26.15 3.66 -21.90
CA ALA A 329 -25.53 4.97 -21.74
C ALA A 329 -24.04 5.00 -22.10
N SER A 330 -23.37 3.84 -22.19
CA SER A 330 -21.95 3.72 -22.52
C SER A 330 -21.68 2.61 -23.54
N PRO A 331 -21.91 2.86 -24.85
CA PRO A 331 -21.74 1.85 -25.90
C PRO A 331 -20.35 1.19 -25.96
N SER A 332 -19.30 1.88 -25.49
CA SER A 332 -17.95 1.33 -25.37
C SER A 332 -17.88 0.13 -24.41
N LEU A 333 -18.69 0.13 -23.33
CA LEU A 333 -18.75 -0.98 -22.36
C LEU A 333 -19.28 -2.26 -22.98
N SER A 334 -20.12 -2.17 -24.02
CA SER A 334 -20.68 -3.35 -24.70
C SER A 334 -19.63 -4.23 -25.36
N LYS A 335 -18.41 -3.70 -25.55
CA LYS A 335 -17.27 -4.38 -26.18
C LYS A 335 -16.22 -4.87 -25.18
N THR A 336 -16.45 -4.71 -23.88
CA THR A 336 -15.48 -5.08 -22.84
C THR A 336 -15.95 -6.31 -22.07
N PRO A 337 -15.03 -7.07 -21.45
CA PRO A 337 -15.39 -8.21 -20.60
C PRO A 337 -16.27 -7.84 -19.40
N LEU A 338 -16.35 -6.55 -19.02
CA LEU A 338 -17.26 -6.10 -17.96
C LEU A 338 -18.71 -6.39 -18.31
N ARG A 339 -19.10 -6.32 -19.59
CA ARG A 339 -20.44 -6.73 -20.03
C ARG A 339 -20.73 -8.18 -19.66
N ASP A 340 -19.78 -9.07 -19.94
CA ASP A 340 -19.93 -10.50 -19.62
C ASP A 340 -20.06 -10.68 -18.10
N LEU A 341 -19.29 -9.95 -17.31
CA LEU A 341 -19.41 -9.98 -15.85
C LEU A 341 -20.76 -9.44 -15.33
N LEU A 342 -21.32 -8.42 -16.00
CA LEU A 342 -22.61 -7.83 -15.63
C LEU A 342 -23.81 -8.75 -15.94
N PHE A 343 -23.72 -9.54 -17.01
CA PHE A 343 -24.87 -10.31 -17.53
C PHE A 343 -24.68 -11.84 -17.54
N ASP A 344 -23.50 -12.37 -17.22
CA ASP A 344 -23.23 -13.80 -17.02
C ASP A 344 -22.64 -14.05 -15.62
N PRO A 345 -23.51 -14.25 -14.60
CA PRO A 345 -23.08 -14.54 -13.23
C PRO A 345 -22.24 -15.81 -13.12
N ALA A 346 -22.47 -16.80 -13.99
CA ALA A 346 -21.74 -18.05 -13.96
C ALA A 346 -20.30 -17.86 -14.45
N PHE A 347 -20.09 -17.09 -15.52
CA PHE A 347 -18.75 -16.67 -15.95
C PHE A 347 -18.04 -15.86 -14.86
N PHE A 348 -18.74 -14.92 -14.21
CA PHE A 348 -18.14 -14.12 -13.15
C PHE A 348 -17.67 -14.97 -11.96
N GLN A 349 -18.50 -15.90 -11.48
CA GLN A 349 -18.09 -16.80 -10.38
C GLN A 349 -16.91 -17.70 -10.78
N ARG A 350 -16.87 -18.21 -12.01
CA ARG A 350 -15.72 -18.96 -12.53
C ARG A 350 -14.46 -18.07 -12.61
N ALA A 351 -14.59 -16.83 -13.06
CA ALA A 351 -13.47 -15.88 -13.13
C ALA A 351 -12.85 -15.62 -11.75
N ILE A 352 -13.69 -15.34 -10.74
CA ILE A 352 -13.24 -15.17 -9.34
C ILE A 352 -12.57 -16.44 -8.82
N HIS A 353 -13.16 -17.61 -9.07
CA HIS A 353 -12.58 -18.89 -8.66
C HIS A 353 -11.20 -19.14 -9.29
N ASN A 354 -11.07 -18.93 -10.60
CA ASN A 354 -9.81 -19.07 -11.32
C ASN A 354 -8.74 -18.14 -10.75
N TRP A 355 -9.05 -16.86 -10.58
CA TRP A 355 -8.14 -15.87 -10.01
C TRP A 355 -7.74 -16.17 -8.55
N ARG A 356 -8.64 -16.69 -7.72
CA ARG A 356 -8.28 -17.19 -6.37
C ARG A 356 -7.24 -18.32 -6.42
N GLY A 357 -7.26 -19.13 -7.47
CA GLY A 357 -6.30 -20.21 -7.70
C GLY A 357 -4.91 -19.74 -8.13
N ALA A 358 -4.75 -18.49 -8.61
CA ALA A 358 -3.47 -17.96 -9.10
C ALA A 358 -2.35 -18.00 -8.05
N VAL A 359 -2.71 -17.88 -6.76
CA VAL A 359 -1.77 -17.97 -5.63
C VAL A 359 -0.93 -19.24 -5.65
N ASN A 360 -1.43 -20.35 -6.22
CA ASN A 360 -0.74 -21.63 -6.24
C ASN A 360 0.55 -21.60 -7.06
N TYR A 361 0.66 -20.73 -8.08
CA TYR A 361 1.90 -20.57 -8.85
C TYR A 361 3.05 -19.99 -8.01
N PHE A 362 2.72 -19.27 -6.94
CA PHE A 362 3.68 -18.54 -6.12
C PHE A 362 4.12 -19.30 -4.87
N VAL A 363 3.49 -20.44 -4.54
CA VAL A 363 3.82 -21.19 -3.32
C VAL A 363 5.21 -21.83 -3.46
N VAL A 364 6.08 -21.55 -2.49
CA VAL A 364 7.39 -22.18 -2.33
C VAL A 364 7.42 -22.95 -1.03
N THR A 365 7.88 -24.19 -1.09
CA THR A 365 8.10 -25.07 0.06
C THR A 365 9.56 -25.46 0.12
N LEU A 366 10.20 -25.22 1.26
CA LEU A 366 11.61 -25.56 1.49
C LEU A 366 11.73 -26.54 2.66
N THR A 367 12.56 -27.56 2.49
CA THR A 367 12.94 -28.47 3.57
C THR A 367 13.96 -27.80 4.51
N PRO A 368 14.14 -28.28 5.76
CA PRO A 368 15.22 -27.80 6.64
C PRO A 368 16.62 -27.93 6.00
N GLU A 369 16.83 -28.90 5.12
CA GLU A 369 18.09 -29.06 4.40
C GLU A 369 18.29 -27.99 3.33
N ASP A 370 17.26 -27.70 2.52
CA ASP A 370 17.29 -26.59 1.56
C ASP A 370 17.55 -25.25 2.26
N ILE A 371 16.89 -25.03 3.40
CA ILE A 371 17.05 -23.81 4.19
C ILE A 371 18.49 -23.67 4.65
N ARG A 372 19.05 -24.69 5.31
CA ARG A 372 20.43 -24.66 5.81
C ARG A 372 21.43 -24.42 4.69
N MET A 373 21.29 -25.12 3.57
CA MET A 373 22.18 -24.98 2.43
C MET A 373 22.17 -23.54 1.88
N ARG A 374 20.98 -23.02 1.54
CA ARG A 374 20.85 -21.71 0.88
C ARG A 374 21.15 -20.54 1.81
N VAL A 375 20.72 -20.61 3.08
CA VAL A 375 21.07 -19.59 4.08
C VAL A 375 22.58 -19.57 4.31
N GLN A 376 23.27 -20.72 4.38
CA GLN A 376 24.73 -20.73 4.50
C GLN A 376 25.43 -20.10 3.28
N GLN A 377 24.92 -20.33 2.07
CA GLN A 377 25.44 -19.68 0.86
C GLN A 377 25.27 -18.16 0.93
N LYS A 378 24.07 -17.68 1.32
CA LYS A 378 23.82 -16.25 1.50
C LYS A 378 24.72 -15.63 2.57
N LEU A 379 24.85 -16.28 3.72
CA LEU A 379 25.72 -15.84 4.81
C LEU A 379 27.18 -15.76 4.35
N ALA A 380 27.66 -16.73 3.56
CA ALA A 380 29.01 -16.73 3.01
C ALA A 380 29.27 -15.55 2.05
N TRP A 381 28.24 -15.04 1.37
CA TRP A 381 28.32 -13.86 0.50
C TRP A 381 28.33 -12.53 1.28
N LEU A 382 27.69 -12.47 2.45
CA LEU A 382 27.61 -11.23 3.25
C LEU A 382 28.98 -10.77 3.79
N PRO A 383 29.16 -9.45 4.05
CA PRO A 383 30.34 -8.93 4.75
C PRO A 383 30.61 -9.64 6.08
N ALA A 384 31.87 -9.68 6.53
CA ALA A 384 32.29 -10.49 7.68
C ALA A 384 31.52 -10.18 8.97
N GLU A 385 31.32 -8.89 9.28
CA GLU A 385 30.59 -8.46 10.48
C GLU A 385 29.11 -8.86 10.44
N GLU A 386 28.43 -8.57 9.33
CA GLU A 386 27.03 -8.93 9.13
C GLU A 386 26.82 -10.45 9.13
N ARG A 387 27.74 -11.20 8.51
CA ARG A 387 27.76 -12.67 8.52
C ARG A 387 27.88 -13.23 9.94
N ALA A 388 28.81 -12.68 10.74
CA ALA A 388 29.03 -13.14 12.11
C ALA A 388 27.78 -12.91 12.98
N TYR A 389 27.16 -11.73 12.86
CA TYR A 389 25.94 -11.40 13.58
C TYR A 389 24.79 -12.36 13.23
N TRP A 390 24.47 -12.53 11.94
CA TRP A 390 23.35 -13.37 11.52
C TRP A 390 23.57 -14.86 11.79
N ARG A 391 24.82 -15.34 11.77
CA ARG A 391 25.15 -16.69 12.27
C ARG A 391 24.81 -16.85 13.75
N GLY A 392 25.11 -15.85 14.57
CA GLY A 392 24.75 -15.83 15.99
C GLY A 392 23.23 -15.87 16.20
N VAL A 393 22.47 -15.06 15.45
CA VAL A 393 21.01 -15.06 15.49
C VAL A 393 20.44 -16.42 15.07
N LEU A 394 20.94 -17.02 13.99
CA LEU A 394 20.51 -18.32 13.52
C LEU A 394 20.75 -19.42 14.57
N ALA A 395 21.94 -19.45 15.17
CA ALA A 395 22.28 -20.41 16.23
C ALA A 395 21.40 -20.26 17.48
N LYS A 396 21.08 -19.01 17.86
CA LYS A 396 20.21 -18.72 19.03
C LYS A 396 18.75 -19.12 18.79
N THR A 397 18.26 -18.93 17.57
CA THR A 397 16.83 -19.09 17.24
C THR A 397 16.49 -20.47 16.70
N ALA A 398 17.48 -21.21 16.18
CA ALA A 398 17.28 -22.46 15.44
C ALA A 398 16.21 -22.33 14.34
N ALA A 399 16.13 -21.16 13.71
CA ALA A 399 15.06 -20.83 12.77
C ALA A 399 15.06 -21.71 11.52
N ASP A 400 16.15 -22.40 11.21
CA ASP A 400 16.36 -23.31 10.07
C ASP A 400 15.97 -24.77 10.36
N SER A 401 15.45 -25.07 11.55
CA SER A 401 15.13 -26.45 11.98
C SER A 401 13.83 -27.03 11.42
N ALA A 402 12.91 -26.17 10.97
CA ALA A 402 11.59 -26.59 10.50
C ALA A 402 11.33 -26.10 9.06
N PRO A 403 10.50 -26.82 8.26
CA PRO A 403 10.12 -26.41 6.92
C PRO A 403 9.60 -24.96 6.87
N LEU A 404 9.77 -24.34 5.70
CA LEU A 404 9.26 -23.00 5.41
C LEU A 404 8.37 -23.04 4.18
N ASN A 405 7.15 -22.54 4.33
CA ASN A 405 6.19 -22.37 3.25
C ASN A 405 5.87 -20.89 3.12
N PHE A 406 6.01 -20.32 1.92
CA PHE A 406 5.76 -18.90 1.69
C PHE A 406 5.34 -18.62 0.25
N LEU A 407 4.86 -17.41 -0.01
CA LEU A 407 4.62 -16.92 -1.37
C LEU A 407 5.88 -16.24 -1.90
N ALA A 408 6.39 -16.71 -3.03
CA ALA A 408 7.47 -16.07 -3.78
C ALA A 408 7.07 -14.63 -4.15
N ILE A 409 8.03 -13.71 -4.18
CA ILE A 409 7.75 -12.30 -4.50
C ILE A 409 7.19 -12.11 -5.92
N SER A 410 7.59 -12.98 -6.85
CA SER A 410 7.22 -12.93 -8.26
C SER A 410 7.53 -14.26 -8.97
N LEU A 411 7.07 -14.40 -10.22
CA LEU A 411 7.48 -15.47 -11.13
C LEU A 411 8.36 -14.91 -12.24
N ASP A 412 9.30 -15.73 -12.72
CA ASP A 412 10.11 -15.42 -13.89
C ASP A 412 9.31 -15.52 -15.21
N SER A 413 9.98 -15.28 -16.34
CA SER A 413 9.34 -15.33 -17.66
C SER A 413 8.81 -16.72 -18.07
N ALA A 414 9.28 -17.79 -17.44
CA ALA A 414 8.84 -19.16 -17.63
C ALA A 414 7.74 -19.56 -16.62
N GLY A 415 7.33 -18.65 -15.74
CA GLY A 415 6.33 -18.93 -14.70
C GLY A 415 6.88 -19.66 -13.49
N LYS A 416 8.20 -19.68 -13.27
CA LYS A 416 8.80 -20.29 -12.08
C LYS A 416 8.92 -19.27 -10.95
N PRO A 417 8.65 -19.67 -9.69
CA PRO A 417 8.73 -18.76 -8.55
C PRO A 417 10.18 -18.30 -8.28
N ILE A 418 10.36 -17.00 -8.11
CA ILE A 418 11.62 -16.41 -7.64
C ILE A 418 11.58 -16.37 -6.11
N SER A 419 12.32 -17.29 -5.47
CA SER A 419 12.22 -17.60 -4.03
C SER A 419 12.79 -16.48 -3.14
N VAL A 420 12.05 -15.38 -3.03
CA VAL A 420 12.28 -14.29 -2.08
C VAL A 420 11.09 -14.26 -1.11
N VAL A 421 11.35 -14.48 0.18
CA VAL A 421 10.33 -14.29 1.23
C VAL A 421 10.06 -12.79 1.32
N ASN A 422 8.80 -12.37 1.50
CA ASN A 422 8.43 -10.95 1.42
C ASN A 422 7.22 -10.65 2.30
N THR A 423 7.00 -9.37 2.59
CA THR A 423 5.89 -8.89 3.44
C THR A 423 4.58 -8.70 2.68
N ASP A 424 4.55 -8.79 1.35
CA ASP A 424 3.35 -8.51 0.54
C ASP A 424 2.10 -9.32 0.96
N PRO A 425 2.21 -10.58 1.46
CA PRO A 425 1.07 -11.30 2.02
C PRO A 425 0.35 -10.58 3.17
N ALA A 426 1.00 -9.61 3.84
CA ALA A 426 0.36 -8.73 4.83
C ALA A 426 -0.80 -7.93 4.23
N THR A 427 -0.71 -7.52 2.96
CA THR A 427 -1.81 -6.87 2.24
C THR A 427 -2.98 -7.85 2.09
N GLY A 428 -2.72 -9.09 1.69
CA GLY A 428 -3.74 -10.13 1.56
C GLY A 428 -4.40 -10.47 2.90
N LEU A 429 -3.60 -10.54 3.97
CA LEU A 429 -4.06 -10.73 5.35
C LEU A 429 -4.99 -9.60 5.82
N PHE A 430 -4.61 -8.35 5.52
CA PHE A 430 -5.38 -7.16 5.84
C PHE A 430 -6.73 -7.10 5.10
N LEU A 431 -6.74 -7.38 3.79
CA LEU A 431 -7.95 -7.27 2.96
C LEU A 431 -8.96 -8.40 3.18
N ARG A 432 -8.53 -9.53 3.77
CA ARG A 432 -9.36 -10.71 3.99
C ARG A 432 -10.53 -10.41 4.92
N ASP A 433 -11.63 -11.14 4.75
CA ASP A 433 -12.66 -11.23 5.78
C ASP A 433 -12.14 -12.06 6.96
N GLY A 434 -11.93 -11.43 8.12
CA GLY A 434 -11.47 -12.11 9.33
C GLY A 434 -12.48 -13.12 9.89
N ALA A 435 -13.76 -13.02 9.50
CA ALA A 435 -14.79 -13.98 9.92
C ALA A 435 -14.72 -15.32 9.16
N ASP A 436 -14.02 -15.38 8.02
CA ASP A 436 -13.74 -16.62 7.31
C ASP A 436 -12.67 -17.43 8.05
N VAL A 437 -13.12 -18.27 8.97
CA VAL A 437 -12.30 -19.22 9.75
C VAL A 437 -12.34 -20.64 9.17
N SER A 438 -12.58 -20.77 7.85
CA SER A 438 -12.50 -22.08 7.18
C SER A 438 -11.07 -22.67 7.28
N ALA A 439 -10.94 -23.99 7.19
CA ALA A 439 -9.64 -24.65 7.31
C ALA A 439 -8.61 -24.13 6.29
N ASN A 440 -9.04 -23.87 5.05
CA ASN A 440 -8.18 -23.31 4.01
C ASN A 440 -7.76 -21.87 4.33
N ALA A 441 -8.66 -21.07 4.92
CA ALA A 441 -8.36 -19.71 5.34
C ALA A 441 -7.33 -19.68 6.46
N VAL A 442 -7.55 -20.47 7.51
CA VAL A 442 -6.63 -20.61 8.65
C VAL A 442 -5.26 -21.11 8.18
N ALA A 443 -5.22 -22.10 7.28
CA ALA A 443 -3.96 -22.61 6.74
C ALA A 443 -3.19 -21.55 5.94
N ALA A 444 -3.88 -20.75 5.11
CA ALA A 444 -3.25 -19.66 4.37
C ALA A 444 -2.69 -18.57 5.30
N VAL A 445 -3.47 -18.16 6.32
CA VAL A 445 -3.02 -17.16 7.31
C VAL A 445 -1.79 -17.68 8.07
N ARG A 446 -1.82 -18.94 8.54
CA ARG A 446 -0.66 -19.54 9.22
C ARG A 446 0.58 -19.59 8.34
N ARG A 447 0.45 -19.99 7.07
CA ARG A 447 1.56 -19.96 6.11
C ARG A 447 2.20 -18.56 6.08
N ASP A 448 1.39 -17.54 5.83
CA ASP A 448 1.86 -16.18 5.62
C ASP A 448 2.46 -15.57 6.90
N VAL A 449 1.76 -15.69 8.03
CA VAL A 449 2.24 -15.19 9.32
C VAL A 449 3.49 -15.93 9.78
N SER A 450 3.57 -17.25 9.59
CA SER A 450 4.75 -18.03 9.97
C SER A 450 6.01 -17.61 9.21
N ALA A 451 5.89 -17.28 7.91
CA ALA A 451 7.01 -16.81 7.10
C ALA A 451 7.49 -15.42 7.54
N ILE A 452 6.57 -14.51 7.82
CA ILE A 452 6.88 -13.15 8.29
C ILE A 452 7.50 -13.20 9.70
N MET A 453 6.95 -14.01 10.62
CA MET A 453 7.35 -14.07 12.03
C MET A 453 8.57 -14.96 12.31
N ARG A 454 9.02 -15.75 11.34
CA ARG A 454 10.25 -16.55 11.44
C ARG A 454 11.46 -15.60 11.47
N ALA A 455 12.42 -15.88 12.34
CA ALA A 455 13.59 -15.02 12.52
C ALA A 455 14.43 -14.95 11.23
N TYR A 456 14.90 -13.75 10.88
CA TYR A 456 15.92 -13.55 9.86
C TYR A 456 17.25 -14.21 10.32
N PRO A 457 18.04 -14.88 9.45
CA PRO A 457 17.99 -14.88 7.98
C PRO A 457 17.12 -15.98 7.32
N VAL A 458 16.21 -16.64 8.06
CA VAL A 458 15.30 -17.65 7.48
C VAL A 458 13.97 -17.04 7.05
N GLY A 459 13.33 -16.30 7.96
CA GLY A 459 12.13 -15.50 7.65
C GLY A 459 12.45 -14.03 7.48
N LEU A 460 11.57 -13.17 7.96
CA LEU A 460 11.67 -11.71 7.83
C LEU A 460 11.90 -10.99 9.18
N PHE A 461 11.62 -11.65 10.29
CA PHE A 461 11.51 -10.97 11.59
C PHE A 461 12.88 -10.72 12.21
N VAL A 462 13.13 -9.47 12.60
CA VAL A 462 14.31 -9.06 13.36
C VAL A 462 13.85 -8.46 14.69
N ASP A 463 14.30 -9.05 15.80
CA ASP A 463 14.01 -8.56 17.13
C ASP A 463 14.49 -7.09 17.29
N SER A 464 13.67 -6.26 17.93
CA SER A 464 13.93 -4.83 18.14
C SER A 464 14.04 -3.97 16.86
N LEU A 465 13.63 -4.51 15.71
CA LEU A 465 13.61 -3.76 14.44
C LEU A 465 12.25 -3.88 13.73
N GLY A 466 11.70 -5.09 13.61
CA GLY A 466 10.48 -5.37 12.85
C GLY A 466 10.71 -6.39 11.72
N ALA A 467 9.72 -6.52 10.84
CA ALA A 467 9.80 -7.41 9.69
C ALA A 467 10.47 -6.70 8.50
N LEU A 468 11.58 -7.27 8.01
CA LEU A 468 12.22 -6.83 6.77
C LEU A 468 11.29 -7.09 5.58
N VAL A 469 11.24 -6.18 4.62
CA VAL A 469 10.30 -6.30 3.49
C VAL A 469 10.62 -7.46 2.54
N ALA A 470 11.85 -7.97 2.58
CA ALA A 470 12.28 -9.10 1.75
C ALA A 470 13.34 -9.95 2.46
N ASN A 471 13.48 -11.21 2.04
CA ASN A 471 14.62 -12.07 2.32
C ASN A 471 14.96 -12.86 1.05
N ASP A 472 16.15 -12.57 0.51
CA ASP A 472 16.64 -13.08 -0.76
C ASP A 472 17.54 -14.32 -0.60
N ALA A 473 17.66 -14.90 0.61
CA ALA A 473 18.56 -16.01 0.90
C ALA A 473 18.32 -17.26 0.02
N TYR A 474 17.11 -17.42 -0.52
CA TYR A 474 16.73 -18.56 -1.37
C TYR A 474 16.75 -18.25 -2.86
N ALA A 475 17.03 -17.00 -3.25
CA ALA A 475 17.12 -16.55 -4.63
C ALA A 475 18.55 -16.71 -5.18
N PRO A 476 18.72 -16.68 -6.52
CA PRO A 476 20.05 -16.74 -7.14
C PRO A 476 20.93 -15.52 -6.80
N PRO A 477 22.28 -15.64 -6.88
CA PRO A 477 23.21 -14.54 -6.60
C PRO A 477 22.97 -13.24 -7.39
N SER A 478 22.39 -13.32 -8.59
CA SER A 478 22.00 -12.13 -9.37
C SER A 478 21.00 -11.25 -8.62
N VAL A 479 20.09 -11.84 -7.85
CA VAL A 479 19.12 -11.11 -7.02
C VAL A 479 19.82 -10.46 -5.82
N TRP A 480 20.80 -11.14 -5.22
CA TRP A 480 21.61 -10.58 -4.13
C TRP A 480 22.36 -9.33 -4.58
N GLU A 481 22.96 -9.38 -5.77
CA GLU A 481 23.66 -8.25 -6.37
C GLU A 481 22.71 -7.10 -6.75
N ALA A 482 21.50 -7.41 -7.22
CA ALA A 482 20.49 -6.41 -7.51
C ALA A 482 20.08 -5.65 -6.23
N PHE A 483 19.72 -6.36 -5.16
CA PHE A 483 19.37 -5.76 -3.87
C PHE A 483 20.53 -5.05 -3.17
N ARG A 484 21.78 -5.44 -3.46
CA ARG A 484 22.96 -4.72 -2.98
C ARG A 484 23.11 -3.34 -3.65
N ARG A 485 22.69 -3.21 -4.91
CA ARG A 485 22.79 -1.98 -5.71
C ARG A 485 21.60 -1.04 -5.51
N ASP A 486 20.42 -1.61 -5.26
CA ASP A 486 19.17 -0.90 -5.02
C ASP A 486 18.54 -1.40 -3.71
N THR A 487 18.78 -0.66 -2.63
CA THR A 487 18.44 -1.09 -1.28
C THR A 487 16.98 -0.83 -0.90
N TYR A 488 16.21 -0.08 -1.70
CA TYR A 488 14.93 0.52 -1.28
C TYR A 488 13.87 -0.53 -0.87
N HIS A 489 13.80 -1.65 -1.60
CA HIS A 489 12.93 -2.80 -1.30
C HIS A 489 13.72 -4.06 -0.92
N SER A 490 14.93 -3.88 -0.38
CA SER A 490 15.87 -4.98 -0.10
C SER A 490 15.66 -5.63 1.28
N PRO A 491 16.36 -6.75 1.56
CA PRO A 491 16.40 -7.38 2.89
C PRO A 491 17.06 -6.56 4.01
N ARG A 492 17.20 -5.24 3.86
CA ARG A 492 17.71 -4.32 4.89
C ARG A 492 16.69 -3.31 5.34
N VAL A 493 15.50 -3.30 4.75
CA VAL A 493 14.51 -2.24 4.97
C VAL A 493 13.28 -2.80 5.65
N VAL A 494 12.78 -2.06 6.63
CA VAL A 494 11.45 -2.24 7.21
C VAL A 494 10.58 -1.08 6.74
N TRP A 495 9.39 -1.38 6.23
CA TRP A 495 8.41 -0.38 5.82
C TRP A 495 7.31 -0.24 6.88
N GLY A 496 7.06 0.99 7.34
CA GLY A 496 6.01 1.29 8.31
C GLY A 496 4.62 0.91 7.81
N ARG A 497 4.35 1.08 6.50
CA ARG A 497 3.15 0.57 5.83
C ARG A 497 2.96 -0.93 6.08
N GLU A 498 3.99 -1.74 5.81
CA GLU A 498 3.93 -3.19 5.93
C GLU A 498 3.73 -3.61 7.40
N VAL A 499 4.42 -2.94 8.33
CA VAL A 499 4.22 -3.14 9.78
C VAL A 499 2.75 -2.89 10.16
N ASN A 500 2.16 -1.79 9.69
CA ASN A 500 0.77 -1.46 9.98
C ASN A 500 -0.22 -2.44 9.32
N LEU A 501 0.06 -2.91 8.11
CA LEU A 501 -0.73 -3.96 7.45
C LEU A 501 -0.70 -5.28 8.22
N ILE A 502 0.47 -5.69 8.72
CA ILE A 502 0.60 -6.87 9.59
C ILE A 502 -0.25 -6.69 10.85
N LEU A 503 -0.12 -5.55 11.54
CA LEU A 503 -0.85 -5.29 12.78
C LEU A 503 -2.38 -5.24 12.59
N LEU A 504 -2.85 -4.51 11.56
CA LEU A 504 -4.28 -4.42 11.24
C LEU A 504 -4.83 -5.76 10.75
N GLY A 505 -4.07 -6.48 9.92
CA GLY A 505 -4.45 -7.81 9.42
C GLY A 505 -4.58 -8.84 10.53
N LEU A 506 -3.60 -8.91 11.44
CA LEU A 506 -3.66 -9.79 12.62
C LEU A 506 -4.82 -9.42 13.53
N ALA A 507 -5.04 -8.12 13.79
CA ALA A 507 -6.18 -7.66 14.59
C ALA A 507 -7.52 -8.07 13.96
N ASN A 508 -7.64 -7.96 12.63
CA ASN A 508 -8.81 -8.41 11.88
C ASN A 508 -9.06 -9.93 12.02
N GLN A 509 -8.01 -10.75 11.90
CA GLN A 509 -8.12 -12.20 12.10
C GLN A 509 -8.53 -12.57 13.53
N ILE A 510 -7.95 -11.92 14.54
CA ILE A 510 -8.31 -12.14 15.95
C ILE A 510 -9.78 -11.78 16.19
N ASN A 511 -10.19 -10.58 15.79
CA ASN A 511 -11.57 -10.11 15.98
C ASN A 511 -12.60 -10.96 15.25
N GLY A 512 -12.28 -11.46 14.06
CA GLY A 512 -13.16 -12.34 13.31
C GLY A 512 -13.37 -13.70 13.98
N ALA A 513 -12.33 -14.25 14.60
CA ALA A 513 -12.35 -15.54 15.30
C ALA A 513 -12.89 -15.46 16.75
N THR A 514 -12.98 -14.26 17.35
CA THR A 514 -13.43 -14.07 18.75
C THR A 514 -14.77 -13.34 18.87
N ASP A 515 -15.55 -13.67 19.90
CA ASP A 515 -16.79 -12.99 20.28
C ASP A 515 -16.55 -11.62 20.94
N SER A 516 -17.63 -10.95 21.33
CA SER A 516 -17.57 -9.63 21.98
C SER A 516 -16.88 -9.63 23.34
N SER A 517 -16.68 -10.80 23.96
CA SER A 517 -15.93 -10.98 25.21
C SER A 517 -14.45 -11.32 25.00
N GLY A 518 -14.01 -11.46 23.74
CA GLY A 518 -12.64 -11.86 23.39
C GLY A 518 -12.40 -13.38 23.45
N LYS A 519 -13.45 -14.18 23.61
CA LYS A 519 -13.37 -15.65 23.59
C LYS A 519 -13.53 -16.18 22.17
N VAL A 520 -12.90 -17.28 21.84
CA VAL A 520 -13.01 -17.92 20.51
C VAL A 520 -14.47 -18.32 20.25
N LYS A 521 -15.07 -17.90 19.12
CA LYS A 521 -16.49 -18.14 18.79
C LYS A 521 -16.84 -19.63 18.69
N ALA A 522 -15.95 -20.43 18.10
CA ALA A 522 -16.08 -21.87 17.94
C ALA A 522 -14.83 -22.56 18.52
N PRO A 523 -14.76 -22.75 19.85
CA PRO A 523 -13.55 -23.20 20.51
C PRO A 523 -13.26 -24.68 20.18
N SER A 524 -12.18 -24.89 19.45
CA SER A 524 -11.47 -26.17 19.31
C SER A 524 -10.00 -25.93 19.65
N GLU A 525 -9.26 -26.97 20.02
CA GLU A 525 -7.82 -26.84 20.32
C GLU A 525 -7.06 -26.14 19.18
N GLY A 526 -7.37 -26.51 17.92
CA GLY A 526 -6.79 -25.89 16.74
C GLY A 526 -7.11 -24.40 16.60
N MET A 527 -8.35 -23.98 16.89
CA MET A 527 -8.76 -22.58 16.81
C MET A 527 -8.24 -21.73 17.97
N ILE A 528 -8.15 -22.29 19.18
CA ILE A 528 -7.51 -21.61 20.32
C ILE A 528 -6.05 -21.36 20.01
N SER A 529 -5.33 -22.40 19.55
CA SER A 529 -3.94 -22.29 19.11
C SER A 529 -3.77 -21.25 17.99
N TYR A 530 -4.68 -21.21 17.02
CA TYR A 530 -4.64 -20.22 15.94
C TYR A 530 -4.76 -18.78 16.48
N VAL A 531 -5.75 -18.51 17.34
CA VAL A 531 -5.95 -17.17 17.91
C VAL A 531 -4.76 -16.74 18.77
N ASP A 532 -4.19 -17.65 19.56
CA ASP A 532 -3.02 -17.37 20.40
C ASP A 532 -1.76 -17.11 19.56
N GLU A 533 -1.57 -17.84 18.46
CA GLU A 533 -0.52 -17.59 17.48
C GLU A 533 -0.64 -16.18 16.88
N MET A 534 -1.84 -15.77 16.47
CA MET A 534 -2.08 -14.43 15.91
C MET A 534 -1.84 -13.31 16.95
N LYS A 535 -2.28 -13.52 18.20
CA LYS A 535 -2.00 -12.58 19.31
C LYS A 535 -0.50 -12.45 19.57
N GLY A 536 0.22 -13.56 19.58
CA GLY A 536 1.67 -13.59 19.75
C GLY A 536 2.40 -12.86 18.62
N ALA A 537 2.01 -13.09 17.36
CA ALA A 537 2.55 -12.40 16.20
C ALA A 537 2.30 -10.88 16.26
N LEU A 538 1.09 -10.48 16.66
CA LEU A 538 0.70 -9.08 16.77
C LEU A 538 1.54 -8.37 17.84
N MET A 539 1.65 -8.97 19.02
CA MET A 539 2.45 -8.44 20.13
C MET A 539 3.93 -8.31 19.75
N ARG A 540 4.52 -9.35 19.15
CA ARG A 540 5.92 -9.33 18.71
C ARG A 540 6.16 -8.23 17.68
N THR A 541 5.29 -8.10 16.68
CA THR A 541 5.39 -7.07 15.64
C THR A 541 5.36 -5.67 16.26
N TYR A 542 4.40 -5.41 17.14
CA TYR A 542 4.27 -4.12 17.81
C TYR A 542 5.50 -3.79 18.66
N LEU A 543 5.94 -4.73 19.52
CA LEU A 543 7.07 -4.52 20.41
C LEU A 543 8.38 -4.33 19.66
N ALA A 544 8.60 -5.04 18.55
CA ALA A 544 9.80 -4.86 17.74
C ALA A 544 9.83 -3.48 17.06
N ALA A 545 8.70 -3.03 16.51
CA ALA A 545 8.58 -1.68 15.94
C ALA A 545 8.76 -0.60 17.03
N GLU A 546 8.16 -0.77 18.21
CA GLU A 546 8.37 0.15 19.34
C GLU A 546 9.85 0.22 19.75
N ALA A 547 10.48 -0.93 19.96
CA ALA A 547 11.88 -1.04 20.37
C ALA A 547 12.85 -0.47 19.34
N SER A 548 12.46 -0.40 18.07
CA SER A 548 13.26 0.24 17.04
C SER A 548 13.42 1.76 17.26
N GLY A 549 12.47 2.38 17.96
CA GLY A 549 12.37 3.84 18.09
C GLY A 549 11.96 4.57 16.79
N LEU A 550 11.65 3.82 15.72
CA LEU A 550 11.42 4.34 14.36
C LEU A 550 10.02 4.01 13.81
N LYS A 551 9.10 3.49 14.62
CA LYS A 551 7.73 3.09 14.20
C LYS A 551 6.90 4.20 13.53
N HIS A 552 7.29 5.47 13.69
CA HIS A 552 6.63 6.64 13.09
C HIS A 552 7.25 7.11 11.78
N ASN A 553 8.30 6.43 11.32
CA ASN A 553 8.94 6.72 10.05
C ASN A 553 8.32 5.85 8.94
N GLU A 554 8.42 6.35 7.72
CA GLU A 554 7.93 5.67 6.52
C GLU A 554 8.64 4.34 6.31
N LEU A 555 9.96 4.39 6.41
CA LEU A 555 10.81 3.22 6.42
C LEU A 555 12.07 3.47 7.23
N TRP A 556 12.64 2.38 7.72
CA TRP A 556 13.89 2.36 8.45
C TRP A 556 14.73 1.16 8.05
N SER A 557 15.99 1.17 8.46
CA SER A 557 16.96 0.13 8.19
C SER A 557 17.73 -0.19 9.45
N TYR A 558 18.82 -0.94 9.32
CA TYR A 558 19.71 -1.27 10.41
C TYR A 558 21.17 -1.19 9.96
N GLU A 559 22.04 -0.94 10.93
CA GLU A 559 23.48 -1.15 10.82
C GLU A 559 23.91 -2.17 11.87
N ILE A 560 24.95 -2.92 11.58
CA ILE A 560 25.59 -3.81 12.55
C ILE A 560 26.94 -3.18 12.87
N THR A 561 27.17 -2.88 14.14
CA THR A 561 28.44 -2.30 14.61
C THR A 561 28.83 -2.94 15.93
N GLY A 562 30.02 -3.53 15.98
CA GLY A 562 30.52 -4.20 17.19
C GLY A 562 29.64 -5.39 17.58
N GLY A 563 29.11 -6.12 16.58
CA GLY A 563 28.22 -7.27 16.81
C GLY A 563 26.83 -6.92 17.35
N THR A 564 26.43 -5.66 17.33
CA THR A 564 25.10 -5.20 17.75
C THR A 564 24.35 -4.60 16.57
N LEU A 565 23.09 -5.00 16.39
CA LEU A 565 22.18 -4.39 15.42
C LEU A 565 21.61 -3.09 15.98
N LYS A 566 21.71 -2.02 15.22
CA LYS A 566 21.20 -0.69 15.55
C LYS A 566 20.19 -0.27 14.49
N PRO A 567 18.92 -0.03 14.86
CA PRO A 567 17.96 0.61 13.98
C PRO A 567 18.47 1.99 13.54
N ILE A 568 18.34 2.28 12.24
CA ILE A 568 18.71 3.58 11.66
C ILE A 568 17.59 4.10 10.77
N ARG A 569 17.45 5.43 10.70
CA ARG A 569 16.51 6.06 9.78
C ARG A 569 16.96 5.83 8.34
N TYR A 570 16.03 5.52 7.45
CA TYR A 570 16.34 5.47 6.02
C TYR A 570 16.41 6.88 5.44
N GLY A 571 17.46 7.19 4.67
CA GLY A 571 17.80 8.56 4.25
C GLY A 571 16.73 9.30 3.43
N ALA A 572 15.85 8.57 2.73
CA ALA A 572 14.76 9.14 1.93
C ALA A 572 13.43 9.30 2.68
N SER A 573 13.34 8.84 3.94
CA SER A 573 12.07 8.81 4.68
C SER A 573 11.52 10.20 4.99
N THR A 574 10.21 10.38 4.78
CA THR A 574 9.50 11.63 5.08
C THR A 574 8.85 11.59 6.47
N ASP A 575 8.81 12.75 7.16
CA ASP A 575 8.31 12.87 8.54
C ASP A 575 6.78 12.85 8.65
N VAL A 576 6.07 13.20 7.58
CA VAL A 576 4.60 13.18 7.47
C VAL A 576 4.24 12.58 6.13
N GLN A 577 3.62 11.39 6.14
CA GLN A 577 3.22 10.67 4.94
C GLN A 577 1.98 9.84 5.22
N LEU A 578 1.15 9.61 4.20
CA LEU A 578 -0.06 8.80 4.30
C LEU A 578 0.21 7.42 4.88
N TRP A 579 1.39 6.83 4.62
CA TRP A 579 1.78 5.55 5.20
C TRP A 579 1.98 5.61 6.71
N ASN A 580 2.70 6.61 7.22
CA ASN A 580 3.07 6.66 8.63
C ASN A 580 1.85 6.99 9.49
N VAL A 581 0.94 7.84 8.99
CA VAL A 581 -0.26 8.23 9.74
C VAL A 581 -1.27 7.09 9.88
N THR A 582 -1.12 5.98 9.14
CA THR A 582 -1.95 4.78 9.36
C THR A 582 -1.73 4.13 10.72
N ASP A 583 -0.64 4.45 11.45
CA ASP A 583 -0.47 4.03 12.84
C ASP A 583 -1.62 4.55 13.73
N LEU A 584 -2.28 5.65 13.38
CA LEU A 584 -3.49 6.11 14.09
C LEU A 584 -4.59 5.03 14.14
N ALA A 585 -4.81 4.33 13.04
CA ALA A 585 -5.77 3.24 12.96
C ALA A 585 -5.30 2.04 13.79
N VAL A 586 -4.01 1.71 13.74
CA VAL A 586 -3.39 0.66 14.57
C VAL A 586 -3.60 0.97 16.05
N GLN A 587 -3.16 2.14 16.52
CA GLN A 587 -3.27 2.57 17.92
C GLN A 587 -4.72 2.51 18.42
N PHE A 588 -5.66 2.94 17.58
CA PHE A 588 -7.08 2.89 17.92
C PHE A 588 -7.61 1.45 18.01
N ILE A 589 -7.31 0.60 17.03
CA ILE A 589 -7.74 -0.81 17.02
C ILE A 589 -7.15 -1.59 18.20
N LEU A 590 -5.86 -1.39 18.50
CA LEU A 590 -5.20 -2.05 19.63
C LEU A 590 -5.93 -1.79 20.95
N THR A 591 -6.42 -0.56 21.19
CA THR A 591 -7.19 -0.24 22.41
C THR A 591 -8.56 -0.91 22.48
N ARG A 592 -9.04 -1.46 21.37
CA ARG A 592 -10.33 -2.16 21.27
C ARG A 592 -10.19 -3.67 21.31
N LEU A 593 -8.96 -4.18 21.22
CA LEU A 593 -8.70 -5.61 21.39
C LEU A 593 -9.05 -6.02 22.82
N ARG A 594 -9.77 -7.15 22.93
CA ARG A 594 -10.30 -7.65 24.21
C ARG A 594 -9.40 -8.72 24.82
N PHE A 595 -8.09 -8.47 24.80
CA PHE A 595 -7.08 -9.28 25.48
C PHE A 595 -5.95 -8.38 26.00
N PRO A 596 -5.17 -8.82 27.00
CA PRO A 596 -4.14 -7.98 27.59
C PRO A 596 -3.09 -7.60 26.54
N PHE A 597 -2.84 -6.29 26.41
CA PHE A 597 -1.83 -5.71 25.54
C PHE A 597 -0.79 -4.97 26.36
#